data_AF-A0A2R4WRN3-F1
#
_entry.id   AF-A0A2R4WRN3-F1
#
_cell.length_a   1.000
_cell.length_b   1.000
_cell.length_c   1.000
_cell.angle_alpha   90.00
_cell.angle_beta   90.00
_cell.angle_gamma   90.00
#
_symmetry.space_group_name_H-M   'P 1'
#
loop_
_entity.id
_entity.type
_entity.pdbx_description
1 polymer ?
#
loop_
_entity_poly.entity_id
_entity_poly.type
_entity_poly.pdbx_seq_one_letter_code
_entity_poly.pdbx_strand_id
1 'polypeptide(L)'
;MPETVDRDAIRAAARAQRLATCKHWRGALAQPPCGAGVDLVERVGPRRMVGWALRIPCCTAPDPAFLCEGKDAPTAEEDEASECDMHESFGCVLAVMAAIPADKTITHGEVPCPKCAGPVCWERSPVNGHVRAACAAGCVSFIQ
;
A
#
# COMPACT_ATOMS: atom_id res chain seq x y z
N MET A 1 -20.14 -9.32 -27.43
CA MET A 1 -20.39 -10.29 -26.34
C MET A 1 -19.75 -9.69 -25.08
N PRO A 2 -20.49 -9.43 -24.00
CA PRO A 2 -19.86 -8.97 -22.77
C PRO A 2 -18.94 -10.07 -22.24
N GLU A 3 -17.68 -9.74 -22.02
CA GLU A 3 -16.68 -10.63 -21.46
C GLU A 3 -17.09 -10.92 -20.01
N THR A 4 -17.32 -12.20 -19.68
CA THR A 4 -17.65 -12.60 -18.31
C THR A 4 -16.40 -12.46 -17.47
N VAL A 5 -16.35 -11.45 -16.60
CA VAL A 5 -15.24 -11.24 -15.68
C VAL A 5 -15.34 -12.28 -14.55
N ASP A 6 -14.43 -13.26 -14.57
CA ASP A 6 -14.27 -14.22 -13.47
C ASP A 6 -13.54 -13.56 -12.29
N ARG A 7 -14.33 -13.02 -11.36
CA ARG A 7 -13.81 -12.34 -10.17
C ARG A 7 -13.09 -13.29 -9.22
N ASP A 8 -13.45 -14.57 -9.20
CA ASP A 8 -12.86 -15.52 -8.27
C ASP A 8 -11.50 -15.98 -8.77
N ALA A 9 -11.35 -16.19 -10.08
CA ALA A 9 -10.04 -16.40 -10.69
C ALA A 9 -9.10 -15.21 -10.46
N ILE A 10 -9.59 -13.97 -10.58
CA ILE A 10 -8.80 -12.76 -10.31
C ILE A 10 -8.33 -12.73 -8.85
N ARG A 11 -9.22 -13.01 -7.88
CA ARG A 11 -8.87 -13.05 -6.45
C ARG A 11 -7.86 -14.15 -6.15
N ALA A 12 -8.03 -15.34 -6.72
CA ALA A 12 -7.12 -16.45 -6.55
C ALA A 12 -5.72 -16.13 -7.09
N ALA A 13 -5.63 -15.52 -8.28
CA ALA A 13 -4.36 -15.09 -8.86
C ALA A 13 -3.68 -14.01 -8.01
N ALA A 14 -4.43 -13.03 -7.49
CA ALA A 14 -3.90 -12.01 -6.60
C ALA A 14 -3.35 -12.61 -5.30
N ARG A 15 -4.08 -13.54 -4.67
CA ARG A 15 -3.61 -14.27 -3.49
C ARG A 15 -2.34 -15.07 -3.77
N ALA A 16 -2.29 -15.79 -4.88
CA ALA A 16 -1.09 -16.53 -5.27
C ALA A 16 0.13 -15.62 -5.45
N GLN A 17 -0.06 -14.44 -6.03
CA GLN A 17 1.02 -13.46 -6.19
C GLN A 17 1.51 -12.91 -4.84
N ARG A 18 0.62 -12.61 -3.89
CA ARG A 18 1.01 -12.15 -2.56
C ARG A 18 1.78 -13.21 -1.79
N LEU A 19 1.30 -14.45 -1.79
CA LEU A 19 1.99 -15.59 -1.17
C LEU A 19 3.36 -15.88 -1.79
N ALA A 20 3.58 -15.53 -3.05
CA ALA A 20 4.87 -15.66 -3.72
C ALA A 20 5.80 -14.43 -3.53
N THR A 21 5.29 -13.34 -2.95
CA THR A 21 6.02 -12.10 -2.72
C THR A 21 6.59 -12.07 -1.31
N CYS A 22 7.84 -11.65 -1.15
CA CYS A 22 8.51 -11.58 0.14
C CYS A 22 7.76 -10.66 1.13
N LYS A 23 7.53 -11.12 2.36
CA LYS A 23 6.81 -10.35 3.40
C LYS A 23 7.54 -9.09 3.87
N HIS A 24 8.85 -9.02 3.62
CA HIS A 24 9.68 -7.82 3.87
C HIS A 24 9.62 -6.79 2.73
N TRP A 25 8.95 -7.12 1.62
CA TRP A 25 8.77 -6.19 0.51
C TRP A 25 7.91 -5.00 0.92
N ARG A 26 8.31 -3.80 0.52
CA ARG A 26 7.60 -2.53 0.80
C ARG A 26 7.44 -1.68 -0.47
N GLY A 27 7.46 -2.34 -1.65
CA GLY A 27 7.35 -1.65 -2.93
C GLY A 27 8.54 -0.75 -3.26
N ALA A 28 8.31 0.21 -4.15
CA ALA A 28 9.30 1.23 -4.52
C ALA A 28 9.72 2.15 -3.37
N LEU A 29 9.01 2.10 -2.23
CA LEU A 29 9.27 2.88 -1.02
C LEU A 29 10.13 2.16 0.01
N ALA A 30 10.53 0.90 -0.22
CA ALA A 30 11.40 0.17 0.69
C ALA A 30 12.67 0.98 0.97
N GLN A 31 12.84 1.52 2.19
CA GLN A 31 14.09 2.17 2.59
C GLN A 31 15.18 1.09 2.66
N PRO A 32 16.43 1.39 2.26
CA PRO A 32 17.55 0.49 2.50
C PRO A 32 18.05 0.66 3.96
N PRO A 33 18.36 -0.45 4.65
CA PRO A 33 18.06 -1.83 4.28
C PRO A 33 16.57 -2.16 4.40
N CYS A 34 16.10 -3.14 3.62
CA CYS A 34 14.72 -3.63 3.75
C CYS A 34 14.49 -4.27 5.13
N GLY A 35 13.25 -4.71 5.41
CA GLY A 35 12.90 -5.34 6.69
C GLY A 35 13.69 -6.63 7.03
N ALA A 36 14.37 -7.23 6.05
CA ALA A 36 15.28 -8.37 6.23
C ALA A 36 16.77 -7.98 6.31
N GLY A 37 17.09 -6.68 6.38
CA GLY A 37 18.47 -6.19 6.43
C GLY A 37 19.17 -6.10 5.07
N VAL A 38 18.48 -6.35 3.94
CA VAL A 38 19.09 -6.36 2.61
C VAL A 38 18.99 -4.99 1.94
N ASP A 39 20.14 -4.42 1.55
CA ASP A 39 20.18 -3.23 0.69
C ASP A 39 19.94 -3.63 -0.78
N LEU A 40 18.69 -3.44 -1.23
CA LEU A 40 18.29 -3.72 -2.60
C LEU A 40 18.89 -2.73 -3.61
N VAL A 41 19.19 -1.50 -3.19
CA VAL A 41 19.76 -0.47 -4.08
C VAL A 41 21.22 -0.79 -4.36
N GLU A 42 21.96 -1.21 -3.34
CA GLU A 42 23.35 -1.66 -3.50
C GLU A 42 23.43 -2.88 -4.43
N ARG A 43 22.55 -3.88 -4.24
CA ARG A 43 22.63 -5.15 -4.97
C ARG A 43 22.03 -5.13 -6.38
N VAL A 44 20.94 -4.40 -6.60
CA VAL A 44 20.27 -4.33 -7.92
C VAL A 44 20.76 -3.14 -8.76
N GLY A 45 21.20 -2.08 -8.09
CA GLY A 45 21.50 -0.78 -8.67
C GLY A 45 20.43 0.27 -8.36
N PRO A 46 20.55 1.48 -8.92
CA PRO A 46 19.69 2.61 -8.56
C PRO A 46 18.24 2.41 -9.05
N ARG A 47 17.26 2.84 -8.23
CA ARG A 47 15.81 2.69 -8.49
C ARG A 47 15.34 3.31 -9.81
N ARG A 48 16.03 4.34 -10.30
CA ARG A 48 15.71 5.03 -11.56
C ARG A 48 15.99 4.19 -12.81
N MET A 49 16.59 3.01 -12.66
CA MET A 49 16.86 2.12 -13.77
C MET A 49 15.55 1.50 -14.30
N VAL A 50 15.41 1.42 -15.63
CA VAL A 50 14.28 0.74 -16.27
C VAL A 50 14.24 -0.72 -15.82
N GLY A 51 13.04 -1.20 -15.46
CA GLY A 51 12.85 -2.58 -15.02
C GLY A 51 13.47 -2.91 -13.66
N TRP A 52 13.88 -1.91 -12.86
CA TRP A 52 14.51 -2.14 -11.55
C TRP A 52 13.73 -3.13 -10.68
N ALA A 53 12.39 -2.95 -10.56
CA ALA A 53 11.54 -3.84 -9.79
C ALA A 53 11.50 -5.31 -10.28
N LEU A 54 11.68 -5.52 -11.59
CA LEU A 54 11.73 -6.86 -12.21
C LEU A 54 13.04 -7.59 -11.92
N ARG A 55 14.04 -6.90 -11.39
CA ARG A 55 15.34 -7.46 -11.02
C ARG A 55 15.44 -7.77 -9.52
N ILE A 56 14.41 -7.42 -8.74
CA ILE A 56 14.38 -7.62 -7.29
C ILE A 56 13.88 -9.03 -6.98
N PRO A 57 14.61 -9.81 -6.17
CA PRO A 57 14.23 -11.18 -5.82
C PRO A 57 12.99 -11.28 -4.92
N CYS A 58 12.56 -10.17 -4.30
CA CYS A 58 11.37 -10.10 -3.44
C CYS A 58 10.07 -10.44 -4.19
N CYS A 59 10.00 -10.16 -5.49
CA CYS A 59 8.87 -10.53 -6.33
C CYS A 59 9.16 -11.85 -7.06
N THR A 60 8.16 -12.43 -7.75
CA THR A 60 8.34 -13.54 -8.70
C THR A 60 8.98 -13.07 -10.01
N ALA A 61 10.09 -12.34 -9.89
CA ALA A 61 10.91 -11.96 -11.02
C ALA A 61 11.45 -13.24 -11.70
N PRO A 62 11.30 -13.38 -13.03
CA PRO A 62 11.79 -14.57 -13.74
C PRO A 62 13.32 -14.67 -13.72
N ASP A 63 14.02 -13.53 -13.69
CA ASP A 63 15.48 -13.45 -13.67
C ASP A 63 15.95 -12.34 -12.69
N PRO A 64 15.98 -12.62 -11.37
CA PRO A 64 16.42 -11.64 -10.39
C PRO A 64 17.92 -11.40 -10.49
N ALA A 65 18.37 -10.16 -10.24
CA ALA A 65 19.79 -9.80 -10.32
C ALA A 65 20.67 -10.55 -9.31
N PHE A 66 20.08 -11.07 -8.23
CA PHE A 66 20.75 -11.88 -7.22
C PHE A 66 19.72 -12.74 -6.47
N LEU A 67 20.18 -13.80 -5.81
CA LEU A 67 19.37 -14.57 -4.86
C LEU A 67 19.42 -13.93 -3.48
N CYS A 68 18.26 -13.68 -2.87
CA CYS A 68 18.17 -13.06 -1.55
C CYS A 68 18.02 -14.12 -0.45
N GLU A 69 19.02 -14.21 0.42
CA GLU A 69 19.03 -15.12 1.58
C GLU A 69 17.96 -14.77 2.63
N GLY A 70 17.59 -13.49 2.72
CA GLY A 70 16.52 -13.01 3.60
C GLY A 70 15.12 -12.99 2.95
N LYS A 71 14.95 -13.64 1.78
CA LYS A 71 13.63 -13.76 1.17
C LYS A 71 12.79 -14.71 2.00
N ASP A 72 11.67 -14.20 2.52
CA ASP A 72 10.72 -14.99 3.28
C ASP A 72 9.30 -14.75 2.74
N ALA A 73 8.64 -15.81 2.34
CA ALA A 73 7.27 -15.77 1.81
C ALA A 73 6.28 -15.80 2.99
N PRO A 74 5.19 -15.01 2.95
CA PRO A 74 4.21 -15.04 4.01
C PRO A 74 3.48 -16.39 4.06
N THR A 75 3.09 -16.82 5.25
CA THR A 75 2.13 -17.94 5.39
C THR A 75 0.73 -17.51 4.93
N ALA A 76 -0.16 -18.48 4.77
CA ALA A 76 -1.56 -18.20 4.44
C ALA A 76 -2.23 -17.34 5.54
N GLU A 77 -1.95 -17.64 6.79
CA GLU A 77 -2.47 -16.90 7.95
C GLU A 77 -1.91 -15.47 8.01
N GLU A 78 -0.63 -15.27 7.68
CA GLU A 78 -0.01 -13.94 7.60
C GLU A 78 -0.63 -13.09 6.46
N ASP A 79 -0.89 -13.66 5.28
CA ASP A 79 -1.58 -12.95 4.17
C ASP A 79 -3.00 -12.57 4.57
N GLU A 80 -3.75 -13.49 5.18
CA GLU A 80 -5.13 -13.25 5.59
C GLU A 80 -5.21 -12.16 6.67
N ALA A 81 -4.33 -12.20 7.67
CA ALA A 81 -4.24 -11.14 8.68
C ALA A 81 -3.91 -9.78 8.04
N SER A 82 -2.94 -9.74 7.12
CA SER A 82 -2.57 -8.50 6.43
C SER A 82 -3.71 -7.94 5.55
N GLU A 83 -4.49 -8.79 4.90
CA GLU A 83 -5.65 -8.37 4.10
C GLU A 83 -6.77 -7.84 5.00
N CYS A 84 -7.01 -8.47 6.15
CA CYS A 84 -7.94 -7.97 7.16
C CYS A 84 -7.54 -6.58 7.67
N ASP A 85 -6.27 -6.39 8.04
CA ASP A 85 -5.73 -5.11 8.52
C ASP A 85 -5.84 -4.02 7.45
N MET A 86 -5.54 -4.36 6.19
CA MET A 86 -5.67 -3.44 5.07
C MET A 86 -7.14 -3.09 4.81
N HIS A 87 -8.06 -4.05 4.91
CA HIS A 87 -9.48 -3.81 4.74
C HIS A 87 -10.04 -2.89 5.84
N GLU A 88 -9.68 -3.11 7.10
CA GLU A 88 -10.06 -2.23 8.22
C GLU A 88 -9.52 -0.81 8.00
N SER A 89 -8.23 -0.71 7.67
CA SER A 89 -7.55 0.57 7.43
C SER A 89 -8.20 1.33 6.26
N PHE A 90 -8.50 0.63 5.17
CA PHE A 90 -9.15 1.22 4.01
C PHE A 90 -10.60 1.64 4.32
N GLY A 91 -11.33 0.85 5.11
CA GLY A 91 -12.66 1.22 5.61
C GLY A 91 -12.63 2.52 6.40
N CYS A 92 -11.61 2.72 7.26
CA CYS A 92 -11.43 3.97 8.00
C CYS A 92 -11.16 5.16 7.07
N VAL A 93 -10.31 4.98 6.05
CA VAL A 93 -10.03 6.02 5.04
C VAL A 93 -11.32 6.41 4.30
N LEU A 94 -12.09 5.43 3.81
CA LEU A 94 -13.35 5.68 3.11
C LEU A 94 -14.36 6.41 3.99
N ALA A 95 -14.48 6.04 5.27
CA ALA A 95 -15.38 6.70 6.21
C ALA A 95 -14.99 8.18 6.42
N VAL A 96 -13.70 8.48 6.58
CA VAL A 96 -13.21 9.87 6.65
C VAL A 96 -13.50 10.62 5.35
N MET A 97 -13.19 10.02 4.20
CA MET A 97 -13.44 10.65 2.90
C MET A 97 -14.92 10.97 2.67
N ALA A 98 -15.82 10.08 3.08
CA ALA A 98 -17.26 10.30 2.97
C ALA A 98 -17.78 11.43 3.88
N ALA A 99 -17.07 11.74 4.98
CA ALA A 99 -17.39 12.85 5.87
C ALA A 99 -16.85 14.20 5.38
N ILE A 100 -15.85 14.21 4.48
CA ILE A 100 -15.30 15.44 3.90
C ILE A 100 -16.32 16.03 2.91
N PRO A 101 -16.63 17.35 2.99
CA PRO A 101 -17.54 17.99 2.07
C PRO A 101 -17.14 17.80 0.60
N ALA A 102 -18.13 17.49 -0.24
CA ALA A 102 -17.96 17.42 -1.69
C ALA A 102 -17.75 18.81 -2.32
N ASP A 103 -18.17 19.88 -1.63
CA ASP A 103 -17.93 21.25 -2.05
C ASP A 103 -16.43 21.56 -2.06
N LYS A 104 -15.88 21.79 -3.26
CA LYS A 104 -14.46 22.05 -3.48
C LYS A 104 -14.04 23.47 -3.09
N THR A 105 -14.98 24.36 -2.78
CA THR A 105 -14.67 25.70 -2.25
C THR A 105 -14.18 25.63 -0.80
N ILE A 106 -14.54 24.56 -0.08
CA ILE A 106 -14.04 24.28 1.27
C ILE A 106 -12.71 23.55 1.13
N THR A 107 -11.64 24.23 1.52
CA THR A 107 -10.26 23.76 1.29
C THR A 107 -9.63 23.09 2.50
N HIS A 108 -10.23 23.17 3.68
CA HIS A 108 -9.73 22.53 4.89
C HIS A 108 -10.85 22.36 5.91
N GLY A 109 -10.62 21.50 6.89
CA GLY A 109 -11.53 21.32 8.01
C GLY A 109 -11.15 20.14 8.90
N GLU A 110 -12.09 19.73 9.73
CA GLU A 110 -11.95 18.59 10.61
C GLU A 110 -13.17 17.68 10.50
N VAL A 111 -12.94 16.38 10.62
CA VAL A 111 -13.99 15.35 10.72
C VAL A 111 -13.65 14.38 11.85
N PRO A 112 -14.63 13.74 12.50
CA PRO A 112 -14.35 12.78 13.57
C PRO A 112 -13.67 11.51 13.02
N CYS A 113 -12.65 11.02 13.73
CA CYS A 113 -12.00 9.77 13.41
C CYS A 113 -12.94 8.58 13.69
N PRO A 114 -13.15 7.66 12.75
CA PRO A 114 -14.02 6.50 12.97
C PRO A 114 -13.48 5.52 14.02
N LYS A 115 -12.18 5.58 14.34
CA LYS A 115 -11.53 4.67 15.30
C LYS A 115 -11.45 5.21 16.73
N CYS A 116 -11.12 6.49 16.89
CA CYS A 116 -10.88 7.09 18.22
C CYS A 116 -11.79 8.28 18.54
N ALA A 117 -12.69 8.67 17.64
CA ALA A 117 -13.53 9.87 17.73
C ALA A 117 -12.77 11.22 17.84
N GLY A 118 -11.43 11.20 17.85
CA GLY A 118 -10.59 12.40 17.82
C GLY A 118 -10.60 13.11 16.47
N PRO A 119 -10.01 14.32 16.37
CA PRO A 119 -10.04 15.10 15.14
C PRO A 119 -9.15 14.49 14.06
N VAL A 120 -9.71 14.42 12.84
CA VAL A 120 -8.97 14.22 11.60
C VAL A 120 -8.93 15.54 10.86
N CYS A 121 -7.78 16.20 10.90
CA CYS A 121 -7.55 17.43 10.14
C CYS A 121 -7.36 17.06 8.67
N TRP A 122 -8.06 17.75 7.77
CA TRP A 122 -7.92 17.56 6.34
C TRP A 122 -7.74 18.88 5.59
N GLU A 123 -7.06 18.80 4.46
CA GLU A 123 -6.74 19.89 3.55
C GLU A 123 -6.91 19.41 2.11
N ARG A 124 -7.46 20.27 1.25
CA ARG A 124 -7.51 20.10 -0.19
C ARG A 124 -6.46 21.00 -0.83
N SER A 125 -5.50 20.37 -1.50
CA SER A 125 -4.46 21.06 -2.25
C SER A 125 -5.05 21.95 -3.34
N PRO A 126 -4.67 23.23 -3.41
CA PRO A 126 -5.16 24.14 -4.46
C PRO A 126 -4.52 23.85 -5.83
N VAL A 127 -3.45 23.06 -5.88
CA VAL A 127 -2.68 22.81 -7.12
C VAL A 127 -3.24 21.62 -7.90
N ASN A 128 -3.54 20.52 -7.21
CA ASN A 128 -3.97 19.27 -7.84
C ASN A 128 -5.30 18.75 -7.29
N GLY A 129 -5.93 19.46 -6.35
CA GLY A 129 -7.20 19.07 -5.75
C GLY A 129 -7.12 17.87 -4.79
N HIS A 130 -5.91 17.35 -4.55
CA HIS A 130 -5.70 16.19 -3.69
C HIS A 130 -6.08 16.50 -2.25
N VAL A 131 -6.72 15.55 -1.59
CA VAL A 131 -7.09 15.68 -0.18
C VAL A 131 -6.04 14.98 0.66
N ARG A 132 -5.46 15.71 1.61
CA ARG A 132 -4.61 15.17 2.67
C ARG A 132 -5.41 15.16 3.95
N ALA A 133 -5.37 14.07 4.69
CA ALA A 133 -6.02 13.99 5.98
C ALA A 133 -5.18 13.15 6.94
N ALA A 134 -5.14 13.55 8.20
CA ALA A 134 -4.45 12.81 9.25
C ALA A 134 -5.16 12.97 10.60
N CYS A 135 -5.32 11.87 11.31
CA CYS A 135 -5.76 11.86 12.70
C CYS A 135 -4.60 12.24 13.62
N ALA A 136 -4.83 13.10 14.60
CA ALA A 136 -3.81 13.48 15.59
C ALA A 136 -3.26 12.28 16.39
N ALA A 137 -4.09 11.25 16.62
CA ALA A 137 -3.69 10.01 17.28
C ALA A 137 -3.03 8.98 16.35
N GLY A 138 -2.85 9.30 15.06
CA GLY A 138 -2.23 8.40 14.08
C GLY A 138 -3.10 7.24 13.61
N CYS A 139 -4.41 7.25 13.91
CA CYS A 139 -5.31 6.14 13.54
C CYS A 139 -5.55 6.01 12.03
N VAL A 140 -5.50 7.12 11.29
CA VAL A 140 -5.73 7.18 9.85
C VAL A 140 -4.94 8.34 9.27
N SER A 141 -4.31 8.12 8.12
CA SER A 141 -3.62 9.15 7.35
C SER A 141 -3.62 8.77 5.88
N PHE A 142 -3.94 9.71 5.00
CA PHE A 142 -3.94 9.46 3.55
C PHE A 142 -3.70 10.73 2.73
N ILE A 143 -3.36 10.51 1.47
CA ILE A 143 -3.45 11.49 0.39
C ILE A 143 -4.24 10.84 -0.76
N GLN A 144 -5.23 11.54 -1.29
CA GLN A 144 -6.01 11.14 -2.46
C GLN A 144 -5.84 12.17 -3.57
#